data_AF-A0A973X554-F1
#
_entry.id   AF-A0A973X554-F1
#
_cell.length_a   1.000
_cell.length_b   1.000
_cell.length_c   1.000
_cell.angle_alpha   90.00
_cell.angle_beta   90.00
_cell.angle_gamma   90.00
#
_symmetry.space_group_name_H-M   'P 1'
#
loop_
_entity.id
_entity.type
_entity.pdbx_description
1 polymer ?
#
loop_
_entity_poly.entity_id
_entity_poly.type
_entity_poly.pdbx_seq_one_letter_code
_entity_poly.pdbx_strand_id
1 'polypeptide(L)'
;MGNRLTQIATRTGDAGTTGLGDNTRVSKNSLRVHAMGDVDELNSNIGVLLCEDMPAAIRTLLVEIQHQLFNLGGELSIPGYELLKPEAVLALDQALEEYNATLPRLQEFILPAGTRAASLAHVCRTVARRAERALVALGNEEALKETPRQYLNRLSDLMFVLSRALNRHRSDGTVGDDVYWKRERMAKADGAA
;
A
#
# COMPACT_ATOMS: atom_id res chain seq x y z
N MET A 1 -2.98 16.13 -30.50
CA MET A 1 -3.00 15.06 -29.48
C MET A 1 -4.43 14.93 -29.01
N GLY A 2 -5.10 13.80 -29.29
CA GLY A 2 -6.45 13.57 -28.78
C GLY A 2 -6.39 13.38 -27.25
N ASN A 3 -7.30 14.01 -26.52
CA ASN A 3 -7.40 13.77 -25.08
C ASN A 3 -7.64 12.27 -24.85
N ARG A 4 -6.79 11.64 -24.04
CA ARG A 4 -6.80 10.19 -23.80
C ARG A 4 -8.09 9.70 -23.11
N LEU A 5 -8.84 10.61 -22.51
CA LEU A 5 -10.15 10.39 -21.88
C LEU A 5 -11.13 11.46 -22.37
N THR A 6 -12.02 11.11 -23.30
CA THR A 6 -13.04 12.03 -23.84
C THR A 6 -14.42 11.82 -23.23
N GLN A 7 -14.74 10.60 -22.79
CA GLN A 7 -15.95 10.27 -22.04
C GLN A 7 -15.63 9.19 -21.00
N ILE A 8 -16.01 9.44 -19.74
CA ILE A 8 -15.75 8.49 -18.64
C ILE A 8 -16.84 7.40 -18.59
N ALA A 9 -18.11 7.78 -18.74
CA ALA A 9 -19.23 6.85 -18.69
C ALA A 9 -19.49 6.24 -20.08
N THR A 10 -18.95 5.04 -20.33
CA THR A 10 -19.14 4.32 -21.62
C THR A 10 -20.28 3.31 -21.60
N ARG A 11 -20.75 2.88 -20.42
CA ARG A 11 -21.79 1.84 -20.21
C ARG A 11 -21.50 0.46 -20.81
N THR A 12 -20.33 0.26 -21.43
CA THR A 12 -19.90 -1.01 -22.01
C THR A 12 -19.69 -2.13 -20.97
N GLY A 13 -19.68 -1.79 -19.68
CA GLY A 13 -19.56 -2.74 -18.58
C GLY A 13 -20.85 -3.05 -17.84
N ASP A 14 -22.00 -2.54 -18.30
CA ASP A 14 -23.29 -2.70 -17.60
C ASP A 14 -23.76 -4.16 -17.56
N ALA A 15 -23.34 -4.98 -18.54
CA ALA A 15 -23.60 -6.42 -18.58
C ALA A 15 -22.66 -7.24 -17.65
N GLY A 16 -21.91 -6.60 -16.75
CA GLY A 16 -21.04 -7.28 -15.77
C GLY A 16 -19.67 -7.73 -16.29
N THR A 17 -19.30 -7.35 -17.51
CA THR A 17 -17.96 -7.62 -18.08
C THR A 17 -17.14 -6.33 -18.21
N THR A 18 -15.82 -6.45 -18.34
CA THR A 18 -14.91 -5.32 -18.56
C THR A 18 -13.82 -5.70 -19.57
N GLY A 19 -13.23 -4.69 -20.22
CA GLY A 19 -12.09 -4.88 -21.10
C GLY A 19 -10.76 -4.83 -20.33
N LEU A 20 -9.81 -5.66 -20.75
CA LEU A 20 -8.39 -5.57 -20.39
C LEU A 20 -7.64 -4.69 -21.40
N GLY A 21 -6.41 -4.30 -21.08
CA GLY A 21 -5.58 -3.46 -21.94
C GLY A 21 -5.13 -4.11 -23.25
N ASP A 22 -5.26 -5.44 -23.37
CA ASP A 22 -5.09 -6.21 -24.61
C ASP A 22 -6.39 -6.35 -25.44
N ASN A 23 -7.46 -5.66 -25.05
CA ASN A 23 -8.81 -5.70 -25.61
C ASN A 23 -9.59 -7.00 -25.37
N THR A 24 -9.06 -7.95 -24.60
CA THR A 24 -9.86 -9.11 -24.17
C THR A 24 -10.94 -8.68 -23.19
N ARG A 25 -12.05 -9.43 -23.13
CA ARG A 25 -13.15 -9.15 -22.19
C ARG A 25 -13.25 -10.24 -21.15
N VAL A 26 -13.37 -9.84 -19.89
CA VAL A 26 -13.48 -10.73 -18.74
C VAL A 26 -14.68 -10.34 -17.88
N SER A 27 -15.14 -11.26 -17.04
CA SER A 27 -16.10 -10.94 -15.97
C SER A 27 -15.47 -9.90 -15.03
N LYS A 28 -16.27 -8.93 -14.54
CA LYS A 28 -15.83 -8.00 -13.48
C LYS A 28 -15.50 -8.71 -12.16
N ASN A 29 -15.92 -9.97 -12.01
CA ASN A 29 -15.61 -10.80 -10.86
C ASN A 29 -14.38 -11.72 -11.08
N SER A 30 -13.62 -11.54 -12.18
CA SER A 30 -12.39 -12.34 -12.38
C SER A 30 -11.32 -11.95 -11.37
N LEU A 31 -10.44 -12.89 -11.03
CA LEU A 31 -9.33 -12.65 -10.10
C LEU A 31 -8.43 -11.50 -10.55
N ARG A 32 -8.23 -11.36 -11.87
CA ARG A 32 -7.47 -10.27 -12.46
C ARG A 32 -8.09 -8.91 -12.19
N VAL A 33 -9.41 -8.79 -12.35
CA VAL A 33 -10.13 -7.54 -12.07
C VAL A 33 -10.13 -7.23 -10.57
N HIS A 34 -10.27 -8.24 -9.70
CA HIS A 34 -10.11 -8.07 -8.25
C HIS A 34 -8.72 -7.56 -7.88
N ALA A 35 -7.65 -8.15 -8.42
CA ALA A 35 -6.29 -7.71 -8.16
C ALA A 35 -6.04 -6.26 -8.63
N MET A 36 -6.53 -5.90 -9.82
CA MET A 36 -6.47 -4.53 -10.32
C MET A 36 -7.23 -3.55 -9.42
N GLY A 37 -8.44 -3.93 -8.98
CA GLY A 37 -9.28 -3.12 -8.10
C GLY A 37 -8.65 -2.92 -6.72
N ASP A 38 -8.06 -3.96 -6.13
CA ASP A 38 -7.41 -3.87 -4.82
C ASP A 38 -6.16 -2.98 -4.87
N VAL A 39 -5.42 -2.99 -5.99
CA VAL A 39 -4.27 -2.09 -6.22
C VAL A 39 -4.73 -0.65 -6.38
N ASP A 40 -5.83 -0.41 -7.09
CA ASP A 40 -6.42 0.93 -7.24
C ASP A 40 -6.96 1.46 -5.91
N GLU A 41 -7.58 0.60 -5.10
CA GLU A 41 -8.04 0.96 -3.76
C GLU A 41 -6.87 1.29 -2.82
N LEU A 42 -5.76 0.55 -2.90
CA LEU A 42 -4.53 0.91 -2.18
C LEU A 42 -4.05 2.30 -2.60
N ASN A 43 -3.96 2.54 -3.91
CA ASN A 43 -3.49 3.80 -4.46
C ASN A 43 -4.38 4.98 -4.03
N SER A 44 -5.69 4.76 -3.99
CA SER A 44 -6.68 5.72 -3.50
C SER A 44 -6.54 6.01 -2.00
N ASN A 45 -6.30 4.98 -1.18
CA ASN A 45 -6.05 5.16 0.25
C ASN A 45 -4.75 5.94 0.51
N ILE A 46 -3.70 5.71 -0.28
CA ILE A 46 -2.48 6.52 -0.23
C ILE A 46 -2.78 7.98 -0.60
N GLY A 47 -3.70 8.21 -1.55
CA GLY A 47 -4.20 9.54 -1.87
C GLY A 47 -4.87 10.25 -0.68
N VAL A 48 -5.65 9.53 0.12
CA VAL A 48 -6.25 10.07 1.37
C VAL A 48 -5.16 10.36 2.41
N LEU A 49 -4.19 9.47 2.58
CA LEU A 49 -3.05 9.69 3.47
C LEU A 49 -2.27 10.96 3.07
N LEU A 50 -2.06 11.19 1.78
CA LEU A 50 -1.39 12.37 1.25
C LEU A 50 -2.12 13.69 1.56
N CYS A 51 -3.38 13.68 1.99
CA CYS A 51 -4.06 14.89 2.45
C CYS A 51 -3.61 15.36 3.85
N GLU A 52 -2.89 14.52 4.60
CA GLU A 52 -2.47 14.82 5.97
C GLU A 52 -1.15 15.59 6.04
N ASP A 53 -0.87 16.14 7.22
CA ASP A 53 0.43 16.75 7.56
C ASP A 53 1.51 15.66 7.70
N MET A 54 2.66 15.86 7.06
CA MET A 54 3.76 14.89 7.01
C MET A 54 5.06 15.53 6.51
N PRO A 55 6.23 14.92 6.79
CA PRO A 55 7.50 15.33 6.20
C PRO A 55 7.48 15.32 4.67
N ALA A 56 8.09 16.33 4.04
CA ALA A 56 8.12 16.47 2.59
C ALA A 56 8.75 15.24 1.88
N ALA A 57 9.79 14.65 2.46
CA ALA A 57 10.43 13.44 1.93
C ALA A 57 9.46 12.25 1.87
N ILE A 58 8.67 12.03 2.93
CA ILE A 58 7.64 10.97 2.96
C ILE A 58 6.56 11.25 1.92
N ARG A 59 6.13 12.51 1.77
CA ARG A 59 5.17 12.90 0.73
C ARG A 59 5.68 12.57 -0.68
N THR A 60 6.91 12.94 -1.00
CA THR A 60 7.54 12.64 -2.30
C THR A 60 7.61 11.13 -2.54
N LEU A 61 8.02 10.36 -1.53
CA LEU A 61 8.06 8.90 -1.63
C LEU A 61 6.66 8.28 -1.86
N LEU A 62 5.64 8.74 -1.13
CA LEU A 62 4.27 8.25 -1.31
C LEU A 62 3.71 8.55 -2.70
N VAL A 63 4.03 9.71 -3.27
CA VAL A 63 3.65 10.06 -4.66
C VAL A 63 4.35 9.13 -5.65
N GLU A 64 5.64 8.85 -5.48
CA GLU A 64 6.35 7.87 -6.32
C GLU A 64 5.72 6.48 -6.22
N ILE A 65 5.34 6.05 -5.02
CA ILE A 65 4.60 4.80 -4.81
C ILE A 65 3.27 4.80 -5.59
N GLN A 66 2.52 5.92 -5.63
CA GLN A 66 1.29 6.00 -6.43
C GLN A 66 1.57 5.78 -7.93
N HIS A 67 2.68 6.30 -8.45
CA HIS A 67 3.10 6.05 -9.84
C HIS A 67 3.45 4.58 -10.08
N GLN A 68 4.18 3.94 -9.17
CA GLN A 68 4.52 2.52 -9.30
C GLN A 68 3.30 1.61 -9.15
N LEU A 69 2.33 1.95 -8.29
CA LEU A 69 1.05 1.24 -8.21
C LEU A 69 0.23 1.38 -9.49
N PHE A 70 0.30 2.53 -10.17
CA PHE A 70 -0.32 2.71 -11.48
C PHE A 70 0.36 1.83 -12.55
N ASN A 71 1.69 1.73 -12.54
CA ASN A 71 2.44 0.81 -13.40
C ASN A 71 2.04 -0.65 -13.13
N LEU A 72 1.94 -1.04 -11.85
CA LEU A 72 1.49 -2.37 -11.43
C LEU A 72 0.06 -2.65 -11.94
N GLY A 73 -0.89 -1.71 -11.75
CA GLY A 73 -2.24 -1.85 -12.27
C GLY A 73 -2.28 -1.96 -13.81
N GLY A 74 -1.44 -1.20 -14.51
CA GLY A 74 -1.27 -1.30 -15.96
C GLY A 74 -0.71 -2.66 -16.40
N GLU A 75 0.24 -3.21 -15.65
CA GLU A 75 0.80 -4.54 -15.87
C GLU A 75 -0.27 -5.63 -15.73
N LEU A 76 -1.09 -5.57 -14.67
CA LEU A 76 -2.18 -6.51 -14.46
C LEU A 76 -3.26 -6.40 -15.54
N SER A 77 -3.45 -5.21 -16.11
CA SER A 77 -4.39 -4.97 -17.19
C SER A 77 -3.97 -5.59 -18.53
N ILE A 78 -2.68 -5.86 -18.75
CA ILE A 78 -2.17 -6.42 -20.01
C ILE A 78 -1.42 -7.72 -19.73
N PRO A 79 -2.06 -8.89 -19.87
CA PRO A 79 -1.41 -10.19 -19.64
C PRO A 79 -0.07 -10.33 -20.39
N GLY A 80 0.98 -10.68 -19.66
CA GLY A 80 2.34 -10.88 -20.22
C GLY A 80 3.14 -9.60 -20.47
N TYR A 81 2.58 -8.41 -20.23
CA TYR A 81 3.33 -7.16 -20.26
C TYR A 81 4.04 -6.91 -18.93
N GLU A 82 5.11 -6.10 -18.94
CA GLU A 82 5.88 -5.77 -17.73
C GLU A 82 6.12 -4.26 -17.67
N LEU A 83 5.49 -3.61 -16.69
CA LEU A 83 5.66 -2.18 -16.41
C LEU A 83 6.39 -1.94 -15.11
N LEU A 84 6.11 -2.74 -14.08
CA LEU A 84 6.76 -2.63 -12.79
C LEU A 84 8.12 -3.33 -12.84
N LYS A 85 9.19 -2.53 -12.71
CA LYS A 85 10.55 -3.03 -12.83
C LYS A 85 11.14 -3.43 -11.47
N PRO A 86 12.08 -4.39 -11.41
CA PRO A 86 12.71 -4.81 -10.15
C PRO A 86 13.32 -3.66 -9.32
N GLU A 87 13.76 -2.59 -9.98
CA GLU A 87 14.29 -1.38 -9.34
C GLU A 87 13.25 -0.72 -8.43
N ALA A 88 11.96 -0.85 -8.72
CA ALA A 88 10.90 -0.35 -7.85
C ALA A 88 10.86 -1.10 -6.51
N VAL A 89 11.15 -2.40 -6.50
CA VAL A 89 11.26 -3.20 -5.26
C VAL A 89 12.49 -2.77 -4.46
N LEU A 90 13.63 -2.59 -5.15
CA LEU A 90 14.87 -2.12 -4.52
C LEU A 90 14.70 -0.73 -3.88
N ALA A 91 13.95 0.17 -4.52
CA ALA A 91 13.63 1.48 -3.95
C ALA A 91 12.82 1.37 -2.65
N LEU A 92 11.92 0.39 -2.54
CA LEU A 92 11.20 0.12 -1.28
C LEU A 92 12.13 -0.44 -0.19
N ASP A 93 13.05 -1.34 -0.55
CA ASP A 93 14.04 -1.90 0.38
C ASP A 93 14.96 -0.78 0.94
N GLN A 94 15.39 0.14 0.09
CA GLN A 94 16.19 1.30 0.49
C GLN A 94 15.41 2.24 1.43
N ALA A 95 14.16 2.57 1.09
CA ALA A 95 13.31 3.39 1.95
C ALA A 95 13.04 2.71 3.30
N LEU A 96 12.82 1.39 3.30
CA LEU A 96 12.67 0.59 4.52
C LEU A 96 13.89 0.75 5.43
N GLU A 97 15.10 0.57 4.88
CA GLU A 97 16.34 0.72 5.64
C GLU A 97 16.49 2.15 6.20
N GLU A 98 16.29 3.17 5.36
CA GLU A 98 16.40 4.58 5.73
C GLU A 98 15.46 4.94 6.90
N TYR A 99 14.16 4.72 6.73
CA TYR A 99 13.19 5.15 7.75
C TYR A 99 13.28 4.28 9.01
N ASN A 100 13.53 2.98 8.88
CA ASN A 100 13.64 2.10 10.04
C ASN A 100 14.88 2.42 10.89
N ALA A 101 15.98 2.90 10.29
CA ALA A 101 17.17 3.35 11.02
C ALA A 101 16.92 4.57 11.93
N THR A 102 15.91 5.38 11.62
CA THR A 102 15.52 6.56 12.42
C THR A 102 14.60 6.23 13.60
N LEU A 103 14.08 5.00 13.66
CA LEU A 103 13.08 4.60 14.64
C LEU A 103 13.69 3.84 15.81
N PRO A 104 13.17 4.03 17.04
CA PRO A 104 13.55 3.18 18.15
C PRO A 104 13.15 1.73 17.87
N ARG A 105 13.96 0.80 18.37
CA ARG A 105 13.65 -0.65 18.29
C ARG A 105 12.28 -0.91 18.91
N LEU A 106 11.47 -1.67 18.18
CA LEU A 106 10.15 -2.05 18.63
C LEU A 106 10.26 -3.15 19.71
N GLN A 107 9.87 -2.82 20.94
CA GLN A 107 9.93 -3.76 22.07
C GLN A 107 8.65 -4.60 22.23
N GLU A 108 7.50 -4.07 21.79
CA GLU A 108 6.19 -4.70 21.92
C GLU A 108 5.34 -4.40 20.67
N PHE A 109 4.23 -5.13 20.49
CA PHE A 109 3.28 -4.83 19.43
C PHE A 109 2.68 -3.44 19.58
N ILE A 110 2.45 -2.77 18.46
CA ILE A 110 1.76 -1.47 18.41
C ILE A 110 0.32 -1.67 17.93
N LEU A 111 -0.59 -0.93 18.52
CA LEU A 111 -1.94 -0.75 18.03
C LEU A 111 -1.92 0.17 16.80
N PRO A 112 -2.71 -0.12 15.76
CA PRO A 112 -2.78 0.73 14.56
C PRO A 112 -3.54 2.02 14.86
N ALA A 113 -2.86 2.97 15.51
CA ALA A 113 -3.43 4.19 16.05
C ALA A 113 -2.35 5.28 16.21
N GLY A 114 -2.75 6.42 16.77
CA GLY A 114 -1.89 7.57 17.06
C GLY A 114 -2.35 8.79 16.28
N THR A 115 -1.47 9.41 15.49
CA THR A 115 -1.87 10.51 14.62
C THR A 115 -2.80 10.02 13.51
N ARG A 116 -3.57 10.93 12.91
CA ARG A 116 -4.46 10.60 11.79
C ARG A 116 -3.66 10.05 10.60
N ALA A 117 -2.53 10.68 10.28
CA ALA A 117 -1.59 10.22 9.26
C ALA A 117 -1.07 8.79 9.54
N ALA A 118 -0.61 8.51 10.77
CA ALA A 118 -0.15 7.17 11.13
C ALA A 118 -1.26 6.11 11.05
N SER A 119 -2.46 6.46 11.50
CA SER A 119 -3.63 5.57 11.44
C SER A 119 -4.02 5.25 9.99
N LEU A 120 -4.00 6.26 9.10
CA LEU A 120 -4.22 6.07 7.67
C LEU A 120 -3.11 5.27 7.00
N ALA A 121 -1.85 5.43 7.40
CA ALA A 121 -0.75 4.58 6.94
C ALA A 121 -0.94 3.12 7.37
N HIS A 122 -1.44 2.86 8.58
CA HIS A 122 -1.85 1.52 8.98
C HIS A 122 -3.02 0.96 8.16
N VAL A 123 -3.98 1.79 7.75
CA VAL A 123 -5.04 1.38 6.81
C VAL A 123 -4.40 1.00 5.47
N CYS A 124 -3.57 1.86 4.88
CA CYS A 124 -2.83 1.58 3.63
C CYS A 124 -2.07 0.26 3.70
N ARG A 125 -1.36 0.00 4.81
CA ARG A 125 -0.68 -1.29 5.07
C ARG A 125 -1.64 -2.48 4.97
N THR A 126 -2.82 -2.41 5.58
CA THR A 126 -3.78 -3.52 5.53
C THR A 126 -4.38 -3.73 4.14
N VAL A 127 -4.62 -2.63 3.41
CA VAL A 127 -5.09 -2.67 2.02
C VAL A 127 -4.01 -3.23 1.09
N ALA A 128 -2.73 -2.87 1.28
CA ALA A 128 -1.61 -3.45 0.54
C ALA A 128 -1.53 -4.97 0.72
N ARG A 129 -1.73 -5.46 1.95
CA ARG A 129 -1.79 -6.91 2.23
C ARG A 129 -3.02 -7.57 1.60
N ARG A 130 -4.13 -6.85 1.41
CA ARG A 130 -5.30 -7.38 0.70
C ARG A 130 -5.00 -7.51 -0.79
N ALA A 131 -4.45 -6.47 -1.41
CA ALA A 131 -3.99 -6.51 -2.79
C ALA A 131 -2.94 -7.61 -3.04
N GLU A 132 -2.01 -7.81 -2.10
CA GLU A 132 -1.05 -8.92 -2.15
C GLU A 132 -1.76 -10.29 -2.19
N ARG A 133 -2.78 -10.51 -1.35
CA ARG A 133 -3.55 -11.77 -1.37
C ARG A 133 -4.32 -11.96 -2.68
N ALA A 134 -4.86 -10.90 -3.27
CA ALA A 134 -5.52 -10.97 -4.57
C ALA A 134 -4.52 -11.33 -5.68
N LEU A 135 -3.30 -10.78 -5.65
CA LEU A 135 -2.22 -11.18 -6.57
C LEU A 135 -1.80 -12.63 -6.38
N VAL A 136 -1.68 -13.11 -5.14
CA VAL A 136 -1.35 -14.52 -4.88
C VAL A 136 -2.45 -15.43 -5.43
N ALA A 137 -3.72 -15.09 -5.22
CA ALA A 137 -4.84 -15.85 -5.75
C ALA A 137 -4.82 -15.88 -7.29
N LEU A 138 -4.59 -14.74 -7.93
CA LEU A 138 -4.43 -14.66 -9.39
C LEU A 138 -3.24 -15.50 -9.89
N GLY A 139 -2.10 -15.42 -9.21
CA GLY A 139 -0.87 -16.14 -9.56
C GLY A 139 -0.97 -17.66 -9.44
N ASN A 140 -1.95 -18.17 -8.68
CA ASN A 140 -2.24 -19.60 -8.61
C ASN A 140 -2.97 -20.12 -9.86
N GLU A 141 -3.68 -19.25 -10.58
CA GLU A 141 -4.50 -19.59 -11.75
C GLU A 141 -3.86 -19.14 -13.07
N GLU A 142 -3.09 -18.05 -13.03
CA GLU A 142 -2.50 -17.40 -14.20
C GLU A 142 -1.01 -17.14 -13.98
N ALA A 143 -0.20 -17.29 -15.02
CA ALA A 143 1.23 -16.99 -14.94
C ALA A 143 1.44 -15.47 -14.71
N LEU A 144 2.07 -15.13 -13.58
CA LEU A 144 2.47 -13.78 -13.22
C LEU A 144 3.98 -13.72 -12.98
N LYS A 145 4.55 -12.53 -13.15
CA LYS A 145 5.92 -12.26 -12.67
C LYS A 145 5.91 -12.10 -11.16
N GLU A 146 7.07 -12.31 -10.55
CA GLU A 146 7.23 -12.20 -9.09
C GLU A 146 7.23 -10.75 -8.60
N THR A 147 7.65 -9.80 -9.45
CA THR A 147 7.85 -8.39 -9.09
C THR A 147 6.62 -7.74 -8.46
N PRO A 148 5.39 -7.85 -9.01
CA PRO A 148 4.20 -7.27 -8.39
C PRO A 148 3.94 -7.78 -6.96
N ARG A 149 4.10 -9.09 -6.74
CA ARG A 149 3.90 -9.71 -5.42
C ARG A 149 4.98 -9.24 -4.44
N GLN A 150 6.25 -9.22 -4.86
CA GLN A 150 7.35 -8.72 -4.05
C GLN A 150 7.17 -7.24 -3.70
N TYR A 151 6.72 -6.43 -4.65
CA TYR A 151 6.48 -5.01 -4.44
C TYR A 151 5.41 -4.76 -3.37
N LEU A 152 4.23 -5.39 -3.48
CA LEU A 152 3.16 -5.23 -2.48
C LEU A 152 3.55 -5.75 -1.10
N ASN A 153 4.32 -6.84 -1.06
CA ASN A 153 4.86 -7.40 0.17
C ASN A 153 5.73 -6.36 0.92
N ARG A 154 6.75 -5.82 0.23
CA ARG A 154 7.66 -4.78 0.75
C ARG A 154 6.92 -3.49 1.07
N LEU A 155 5.96 -3.11 0.24
CA LEU A 155 5.16 -1.91 0.44
C LEU A 155 4.35 -2.00 1.73
N SER A 156 3.82 -3.18 2.08
CA SER A 156 3.11 -3.35 3.33
C SER A 156 4.02 -3.17 4.56
N ASP A 157 5.27 -3.64 4.49
CA ASP A 157 6.27 -3.40 5.53
C ASP A 157 6.67 -1.93 5.60
N LEU A 158 6.86 -1.27 4.45
CA LEU A 158 7.17 0.16 4.40
C LEU A 158 6.04 0.99 5.00
N MET A 159 4.79 0.68 4.70
CA MET A 159 3.63 1.38 5.30
C MET A 159 3.58 1.22 6.82
N PHE A 160 4.07 0.11 7.38
CA PHE A 160 4.25 -0.04 8.83
C PHE A 160 5.37 0.85 9.38
N VAL A 161 6.51 0.91 8.70
CA VAL A 161 7.63 1.79 9.10
C VAL A 161 7.22 3.26 9.01
N LEU A 162 6.55 3.66 7.93
CA LEU A 162 6.06 5.01 7.73
C LEU A 162 4.97 5.38 8.75
N SER A 163 4.09 4.46 9.16
CA SER A 163 3.11 4.78 10.20
C SER A 163 3.78 5.18 11.51
N ARG A 164 4.87 4.50 11.88
CA ARG A 164 5.68 4.85 13.06
C ARG A 164 6.40 6.19 12.88
N ALA A 165 6.99 6.44 11.71
CA ALA A 165 7.62 7.72 11.41
C ALA A 165 6.61 8.89 11.49
N LEU A 166 5.40 8.70 10.97
CA LEU A 166 4.31 9.67 11.00
C LEU A 166 3.72 9.88 12.40
N ASN A 167 3.76 8.87 13.27
CA ASN A 167 3.38 9.05 14.68
C ASN A 167 4.32 9.98 15.43
N ARG A 168 5.60 9.94 15.07
CA ARG A 168 6.66 10.76 15.69
C ARG A 168 6.73 12.16 15.07
N HIS A 169 6.16 12.36 13.89
CA HIS A 169 6.08 13.67 13.26
C HIS A 169 5.00 14.54 13.91
N ARG A 170 5.39 15.67 14.49
CA ARG A 170 4.48 16.71 14.99
C ARG A 170 4.96 18.08 14.53
N SER A 171 4.08 18.86 13.92
CA SER A 171 4.36 20.23 13.47
C SER A 171 4.56 21.22 14.63
N ASP A 172 4.09 20.87 15.83
CA ASP A 172 4.28 21.64 17.07
C ASP A 172 5.63 21.40 17.77
N GLY A 173 6.48 20.53 17.21
CA GLY A 173 7.80 20.19 17.77
C GLY A 173 7.78 19.22 18.95
N THR A 174 6.61 18.73 19.36
CA THR A 174 6.53 17.66 20.37
C THR A 174 6.97 16.32 19.79
N VAL A 175 7.43 15.41 20.65
CA VAL A 175 7.77 14.04 20.22
C VAL A 175 6.53 13.17 20.39
N GLY A 176 5.97 12.72 19.28
CA GLY A 176 4.94 11.68 19.30
C GLY A 176 5.55 10.29 19.52
N ASP A 177 4.73 9.33 19.91
CA ASP A 177 5.13 7.94 20.11
C ASP A 177 4.05 6.98 19.61
N ASP A 178 4.43 5.71 19.42
CA ASP A 178 3.52 4.65 19.01
C ASP A 178 2.55 4.28 20.14
N VAL A 179 1.36 3.81 19.77
CA VAL A 179 0.38 3.33 20.75
C VAL A 179 0.68 1.86 21.04
N TYR A 180 1.40 1.57 22.13
CA TYR A 180 1.77 0.20 22.48
C TYR A 180 0.57 -0.61 22.99
N TRP A 181 0.51 -1.88 22.57
CA TRP A 181 -0.45 -2.82 23.12
C TRP A 181 -0.06 -3.20 24.56
N LYS A 182 -1.01 -3.05 25.49
CA LYS A 182 -0.80 -3.38 26.90
C LYS A 182 -1.17 -4.83 27.15
N ARG A 183 -0.17 -5.65 27.46
CA ARG A 183 -0.32 -7.06 27.84
C ARG A 183 -0.78 -7.13 29.31
N GLU A 184 -1.96 -7.69 29.60
CA GLU A 184 -2.50 -7.78 30.97
C GLU A 184 -1.60 -8.54 31.98
N ARG A 185 -0.57 -9.27 31.52
CA ARG A 185 0.28 -10.12 32.36
C ARG A 185 1.40 -9.41 33.13
N MET A 186 1.71 -8.13 32.87
CA MET A 186 2.75 -7.41 33.64
C MET A 186 2.23 -6.55 34.80
N ALA A 187 0.93 -6.25 34.86
CA ALA A 187 0.36 -5.49 35.98
C ALA A 187 0.34 -6.27 37.32
N LYS A 188 0.59 -7.59 37.30
CA LYS A 188 0.65 -8.43 38.51
C LYS A 188 2.08 -8.68 39.02
N ALA A 189 3.12 -8.28 38.28
CA ALA A 189 4.51 -8.48 38.71
C ALA A 189 5.04 -7.32 39.58
N ASP A 190 4.50 -6.10 39.41
CA ASP A 190 4.91 -4.91 40.18
C ASP A 190 4.05 -4.66 41.44
N GLY A 191 3.13 -5.57 41.75
CA GLY A 191 2.20 -5.46 42.89
C GLY A 191 2.39 -6.53 43.98
N ALA A 192 3.47 -7.31 43.92
CA ALA A 192 3.82 -8.30 44.93
C ALA A 192 5.24 -8.03 45.45
N ALA A 193 5.37 -6.97 46.25
CA ALA A 193 6.46 -6.75 47.18
C ALA A 193 5.85 -6.41 48.55
#